data_AF-A0A4S9E7Q9-F1
#
_entry.id   AF-A0A4S9E7Q9-F1
#
_cell.length_a   1.000
_cell.length_b   1.000
_cell.length_c   1.000
_cell.angle_alpha   90.00
_cell.angle_beta   90.00
_cell.angle_gamma   90.00
#
_symmetry.space_group_name_H-M   'P 1'
#
loop_
_entity.id
_entity.type
_entity.pdbx_description
1 polymer ?
#
loop_
_entity_poly.entity_id
_entity_poly.type
_entity_poly.pdbx_seq_one_letter_code
_entity_poly.pdbx_strand_id
1 'polypeptide(L)'
;MDALNLNIQQLVEAHLQANRTFDATKTALQQISSALIQSRRKEIEQLKYQIEMRHKDVKTARMTIVFLQDGLSDTAELMCGPYGSIRAATTDPDPTFELAQSIDESLSAGIDFGIESIRRWECEIEKSTTQIMALESQLAN
;
A
#
# COMPACT_ATOMS: atom_id res chain seq x y z
N MET A 1 46.78 51.90 -26.37
CA MET A 1 46.47 50.97 -25.26
C MET A 1 47.10 49.65 -25.64
N ASP A 2 48.06 49.16 -24.85
CA ASP A 2 48.89 48.02 -25.24
C ASP A 2 48.12 46.70 -25.17
N ALA A 3 48.43 45.75 -26.04
CA ALA A 3 47.74 44.45 -26.14
C ALA A 3 47.66 43.69 -24.80
N LEU A 4 48.66 43.88 -23.94
CA LEU A 4 48.67 43.32 -22.59
C LEU A 4 47.51 43.85 -21.73
N ASN A 5 47.19 45.14 -21.81
CA ASN A 5 46.12 45.75 -21.02
C ASN A 5 44.73 45.26 -21.47
N LEU A 6 44.55 45.08 -22.78
CA LEU A 6 43.32 44.48 -23.33
C LEU A 6 43.14 43.03 -22.87
N ASN A 7 44.21 42.22 -22.90
CA ASN A 7 44.18 40.84 -22.44
C ASN A 7 43.85 40.74 -20.94
N ILE A 8 44.39 41.63 -20.12
CA ILE A 8 44.10 41.68 -18.68
C ILE A 8 42.62 42.03 -18.44
N GLN A 9 42.06 43.01 -19.17
CA GLN A 9 40.65 43.37 -19.05
C GLN A 9 39.72 42.22 -19.44
N GLN A 10 39.99 41.56 -20.57
CA GLN A 10 39.22 40.39 -21.01
C GLN A 10 39.29 39.24 -20.01
N LEU A 11 40.45 38.99 -19.41
CA LEU A 11 40.63 37.96 -18.38
C LEU A 11 39.80 38.28 -17.12
N VAL A 12 39.82 39.54 -16.67
CA VAL A 12 39.03 39.99 -15.52
C VAL A 12 37.53 39.86 -15.79
N GLU A 13 37.06 40.29 -16.97
CA GLU A 13 35.66 40.15 -17.37
C GLU A 13 35.23 38.67 -17.44
N ALA A 14 36.07 37.82 -18.03
CA ALA A 14 35.81 36.38 -18.09
C ALA A 14 35.72 35.75 -16.69
N HIS A 15 36.60 36.13 -15.77
CA HIS A 15 36.54 35.67 -14.37
C HIS A 15 35.29 36.16 -13.63
N LEU A 16 34.92 37.43 -13.81
CA LEU A 16 33.69 37.97 -13.21
C LEU A 16 32.46 37.25 -13.74
N GLN A 17 32.43 36.95 -15.05
CA GLN A 17 31.33 36.20 -15.64
C GLN A 17 31.29 34.75 -15.13
N ALA A 18 32.44 34.08 -15.04
CA ALA A 18 32.54 32.74 -14.50
C ALA A 18 32.05 32.67 -13.05
N ASN A 19 32.40 33.64 -12.20
CA ASN A 19 31.92 33.72 -10.82
C ASN A 19 30.40 33.89 -10.75
N ARG A 20 29.80 34.77 -11.56
CA ARG A 20 28.33 34.93 -11.62
C ARG A 20 27.65 33.64 -12.04
N THR A 21 28.20 32.94 -13.05
CA THR A 21 27.67 31.66 -13.50
C THR A 21 27.78 30.60 -12.40
N PHE A 22 28.93 30.53 -11.71
CA PHE A 22 29.13 29.62 -10.59
C PHE A 22 28.10 29.84 -9.46
N ASP A 23 27.87 31.09 -9.05
CA ASP A 23 26.89 31.43 -8.02
C ASP A 23 25.46 31.09 -8.45
N ALA A 24 25.11 31.34 -9.72
CA ALA A 24 23.82 30.96 -10.28
C ALA A 24 23.63 29.43 -10.28
N THR A 25 24.65 28.66 -10.71
CA THR A 25 24.60 27.20 -10.71
C THR A 25 24.50 26.65 -9.28
N LYS A 26 25.25 27.21 -8.33
CA LYS A 26 25.15 26.84 -6.92
C LYS A 26 23.74 27.04 -6.37
N THR A 27 23.14 28.18 -6.67
CA THR A 27 21.76 28.49 -6.25
C THR A 27 20.76 27.52 -6.86
N ALA A 28 20.89 27.23 -8.17
CA ALA A 28 20.03 26.26 -8.85
C ALA A 28 20.15 24.85 -8.25
N LEU A 29 21.37 24.40 -7.93
CA LEU A 29 21.60 23.10 -7.28
C LEU A 29 20.95 23.03 -5.89
N GLN A 30 21.05 24.11 -5.10
CA GLN A 30 20.39 24.19 -3.79
C GLN A 30 18.86 24.12 -3.91
N GLN A 31 18.29 24.82 -4.89
CA GLN A 31 16.85 24.79 -5.14
C GLN A 31 16.37 23.40 -5.58
N ILE A 32 17.08 22.76 -6.51
CA ILE A 32 16.78 21.41 -6.99
C ILE A 32 16.86 20.40 -5.84
N SER A 33 17.93 20.47 -5.03
CA SER A 33 18.10 19.61 -3.86
C SER A 33 16.96 19.76 -2.86
N SER A 34 16.57 21.00 -2.52
CA SER A 34 15.44 21.26 -1.63
C SER A 34 14.12 20.73 -2.19
N ALA A 35 13.86 20.92 -3.49
CA ALA A 35 12.65 20.43 -4.14
C ALA A 35 12.59 18.89 -4.15
N LEU A 36 13.72 18.22 -4.41
CA LEU A 36 13.81 16.77 -4.36
C LEU A 36 13.54 16.23 -2.94
N ILE A 37 14.14 16.83 -1.91
CA ILE A 37 13.91 16.44 -0.51
C ILE A 37 12.43 16.57 -0.15
N GLN A 38 11.81 17.69 -0.51
CA GLN A 38 10.38 17.91 -0.25
C GLN A 38 9.50 16.90 -0.98
N SER A 39 9.80 16.62 -2.24
CA SER A 39 9.08 15.62 -3.03
C SER A 39 9.14 14.23 -2.40
N ARG A 40 10.34 13.81 -1.97
CA ARG A 40 10.56 12.50 -1.32
C ARG A 40 9.83 12.39 0.01
N ARG A 41 9.83 13.45 0.82
CA ARG A 41 9.04 13.50 2.07
C ARG A 41 7.54 13.36 1.81
N LYS A 42 7.02 14.05 0.79
CA LYS A 42 5.61 13.94 0.40
C LYS A 42 5.24 12.52 -0.04
N GLU A 43 6.12 11.87 -0.80
CA GLU A 43 5.95 10.48 -1.23
C GLU A 43 5.91 9.51 -0.02
N ILE A 44 6.82 9.69 0.95
CA ILE A 44 6.82 8.91 2.19
C ILE A 44 5.50 9.06 2.95
N GLU A 45 5.01 10.29 3.13
CA GLU A 45 3.75 10.54 3.85
C GLU A 45 2.55 9.92 3.12
N GLN A 46 2.54 9.95 1.79
CA GLN A 46 1.50 9.28 1.01
C GLN A 46 1.53 7.75 1.20
N LEU A 47 2.71 7.14 1.20
CA LEU A 47 2.87 5.70 1.44
C LEU A 47 2.44 5.31 2.86
N LYS A 48 2.79 6.11 3.87
CA LYS A 48 2.35 5.89 5.26
C LYS A 48 0.83 5.91 5.38
N TYR A 49 0.17 6.87 4.73
CA TYR A 49 -1.28 6.95 4.69
C TYR A 49 -1.90 5.72 4.03
N GLN A 50 -1.34 5.25 2.91
CA GLN A 50 -1.81 4.03 2.24
C GLN A 50 -1.68 2.79 3.14
N ILE A 51 -0.55 2.65 3.86
CA ILE A 51 -0.34 1.58 4.84
C ILE A 51 -1.41 1.64 5.94
N GLU A 52 -1.72 2.83 6.47
CA GLU A 52 -2.76 2.99 7.49
C GLU A 52 -4.13 2.53 6.98
N MET A 53 -4.49 2.90 5.75
CA MET A 53 -5.73 2.47 5.13
C MET A 53 -5.77 0.94 4.93
N ARG A 54 -4.67 0.34 4.48
CA ARG A 54 -4.58 -1.13 4.34
C ARG A 54 -4.69 -1.86 5.67
N HIS A 55 -4.13 -1.33 6.76
CA HIS A 55 -4.35 -1.91 8.08
C HIS A 55 -5.82 -1.88 8.50
N LYS A 56 -6.57 -0.81 8.15
CA LYS A 56 -8.02 -0.74 8.39
C LYS A 56 -8.78 -1.75 7.55
N ASP A 57 -8.41 -1.91 6.28
CA ASP A 57 -8.99 -2.91 5.37
C ASP A 57 -8.78 -4.33 5.91
N VAL A 58 -7.55 -4.67 6.31
CA VAL A 58 -7.20 -5.96 6.91
C VAL A 58 -8.00 -6.22 8.19
N LYS A 59 -8.07 -5.23 9.09
CA LYS A 59 -8.85 -5.36 10.33
C LYS A 59 -10.33 -5.62 10.04
N THR A 60 -10.89 -4.93 9.07
CA THR A 60 -12.29 -5.08 8.66
C THR A 60 -12.54 -6.46 8.07
N ALA A 61 -11.70 -6.90 7.13
CA ALA A 61 -11.82 -8.23 6.52
C ALA A 61 -11.67 -9.35 7.56
N ARG A 62 -10.76 -9.23 8.53
CA ARG A 62 -10.65 -10.21 9.63
C ARG A 62 -11.93 -10.28 10.45
N MET A 63 -12.57 -9.14 10.76
CA MET A 63 -13.86 -9.12 11.46
C MET A 63 -14.97 -9.77 10.63
N THR A 64 -15.01 -9.49 9.33
CA THR A 64 -15.98 -10.12 8.41
C THR A 64 -15.79 -11.63 8.35
N ILE A 65 -14.55 -12.12 8.28
CA ILE A 65 -14.27 -13.56 8.28
C ILE A 65 -14.80 -14.23 9.55
N VAL A 66 -14.61 -13.62 10.72
CA VAL A 66 -15.15 -14.15 11.99
C VAL A 66 -16.68 -14.26 11.91
N PHE A 67 -17.36 -13.23 11.44
CA PHE A 67 -18.82 -13.27 11.27
C PHE A 67 -19.28 -14.37 10.31
N LEU A 68 -18.55 -14.59 9.21
CA LEU A 68 -18.85 -15.66 8.26
C LEU A 68 -18.60 -17.05 8.87
N GLN A 69 -17.57 -17.18 9.70
CA GLN A 69 -17.26 -18.43 10.43
C GLN A 69 -18.36 -18.77 11.45
N ASP A 70 -18.90 -17.77 12.14
CA ASP A 70 -20.04 -17.97 13.04
C ASP A 70 -21.27 -18.47 12.24
N GLY A 71 -21.54 -17.86 11.09
CA GLY A 71 -22.62 -18.32 10.19
C GLY A 71 -22.42 -19.74 9.65
N LEU A 72 -21.17 -20.17 9.40
CA LEU A 72 -20.87 -21.56 9.04
C LEU A 72 -21.21 -22.51 10.20
N SER A 73 -20.87 -22.14 11.43
CA SER A 73 -21.22 -22.94 12.61
C SER A 73 -22.72 -23.11 12.76
N ASP A 74 -23.49 -22.02 12.59
CA ASP A 74 -24.95 -22.05 12.64
C ASP A 74 -25.54 -22.95 11.55
N THR A 75 -24.98 -22.87 10.33
CA THR A 75 -25.42 -23.68 9.19
C THR A 75 -25.07 -25.16 9.38
N ALA A 76 -23.91 -25.47 9.97
CA ALA A 76 -23.52 -26.82 10.33
C ALA A 76 -24.44 -27.43 11.41
N GLU A 77 -24.86 -26.65 12.41
CA GLU A 77 -25.83 -27.10 13.43
C GLU A 77 -27.18 -27.46 12.80
N LEU A 78 -27.66 -26.65 11.84
CA LEU A 78 -28.88 -26.94 11.08
C LEU A 78 -28.78 -28.24 10.28
N MET A 79 -27.64 -28.48 9.63
CA MET A 79 -27.44 -29.64 8.76
C MET A 79 -27.14 -30.95 9.51
N CYS A 80 -26.40 -30.89 10.62
CA CYS A 80 -25.88 -32.07 11.33
C CYS A 80 -26.43 -32.24 12.75
N GLY A 81 -27.22 -31.27 13.24
CA GLY A 81 -27.87 -31.34 14.55
C GLY A 81 -29.01 -32.36 14.62
N PRO A 82 -29.80 -32.35 15.70
CA PRO A 82 -30.88 -33.31 15.93
C PRO A 82 -31.90 -33.36 14.78
N TYR A 83 -32.21 -32.20 14.19
CA TYR A 83 -33.09 -32.08 13.02
C TYR A 83 -32.47 -32.70 11.77
N GLY A 84 -31.18 -32.47 11.50
CA GLY A 84 -30.45 -33.07 10.38
C GLY A 84 -30.28 -34.59 10.48
N SER A 85 -30.09 -35.10 11.69
CA SER A 85 -29.98 -36.54 11.97
C SER A 85 -31.30 -37.29 11.71
N ILE A 86 -32.44 -36.67 12.04
CA ILE A 86 -33.78 -37.22 11.74
C ILE A 86 -34.00 -37.25 10.22
N ARG A 87 -33.52 -36.23 9.49
CA ARG A 87 -33.59 -36.16 8.03
C ARG A 87 -32.76 -37.25 7.33
N ALA A 88 -31.53 -37.53 7.76
CA ALA A 88 -30.70 -38.57 7.13
C ALA A 88 -31.36 -39.96 7.12
N ALA A 89 -32.32 -40.20 8.02
CA ALA A 89 -33.12 -41.41 8.09
C ALA A 89 -34.31 -41.44 7.11
N THR A 90 -34.67 -40.32 6.48
CA THR A 90 -35.79 -40.18 5.52
C THR A 90 -35.26 -39.89 4.11
N THR A 91 -35.68 -40.64 3.09
CA THR A 91 -35.20 -40.50 1.70
C THR A 91 -35.83 -39.34 0.89
N ASP A 92 -36.63 -38.48 1.51
CA ASP A 92 -37.30 -37.39 0.80
C ASP A 92 -36.38 -36.16 0.59
N PRO A 93 -36.46 -35.48 -0.58
CA PRO A 93 -35.77 -34.22 -0.82
C PRO A 93 -36.26 -33.13 0.15
N ASP A 94 -35.33 -32.46 0.84
CA ASP A 94 -35.63 -31.37 1.76
C ASP A 94 -35.03 -30.05 1.24
N PRO A 95 -35.85 -29.12 0.75
CA PRO A 95 -35.39 -27.82 0.24
C PRO A 95 -34.70 -26.98 1.32
N THR A 96 -34.96 -27.24 2.60
CA THR A 96 -34.29 -26.55 3.72
C THR A 96 -32.83 -26.96 3.83
N PHE A 97 -32.51 -28.24 3.62
CA PHE A 97 -31.13 -28.72 3.64
C PHE A 97 -30.35 -28.25 2.42
N GLU A 98 -30.95 -28.29 1.22
CA GLU A 98 -30.31 -27.79 0.00
C GLU A 98 -29.98 -26.29 0.12
N LEU A 99 -30.88 -25.51 0.72
CA LEU A 99 -30.62 -24.11 1.05
C LEU A 99 -29.48 -23.95 2.06
N ALA A 100 -29.48 -24.73 3.14
CA ALA A 100 -28.40 -24.69 4.14
C ALA A 100 -27.03 -25.02 3.53
N GLN A 101 -26.96 -26.05 2.68
CA GLN A 101 -25.73 -26.40 1.97
C GLN A 101 -25.27 -25.27 1.05
N SER A 102 -26.19 -24.65 0.29
CA SER A 102 -25.85 -23.51 -0.58
C SER A 102 -25.35 -22.29 0.21
N ILE A 103 -25.90 -22.06 1.40
CA ILE A 103 -25.43 -21.01 2.32
C ILE A 103 -24.02 -21.35 2.83
N ASP A 104 -23.77 -22.58 3.27
CA ASP A 104 -22.46 -23.06 3.72
C ASP A 104 -21.37 -22.86 2.65
N GLU A 105 -21.65 -23.26 1.40
CA GLU A 105 -20.76 -23.06 0.26
C GLU A 105 -20.48 -21.56 0.00
N SER A 106 -21.51 -20.72 0.10
CA SER A 106 -21.38 -19.27 -0.12
C SER A 106 -20.57 -18.58 0.98
N LEU A 107 -20.80 -18.94 2.24
CA LEU A 107 -20.05 -18.42 3.39
C LEU A 107 -18.58 -18.85 3.31
N SER A 108 -18.33 -20.12 2.98
CA SER A 108 -16.98 -20.66 2.77
C SER A 108 -16.23 -19.90 1.67
N ALA A 109 -16.87 -19.69 0.51
CA ALA A 109 -16.29 -18.90 -0.58
C ALA A 109 -16.00 -17.44 -0.16
N GLY A 110 -16.87 -16.85 0.65
CA GLY A 110 -16.67 -15.51 1.21
C GLY A 110 -15.45 -15.43 2.15
N ILE A 111 -15.24 -16.46 2.97
CA ILE A 111 -14.06 -16.57 3.85
C ILE A 111 -12.79 -16.67 3.02
N ASP A 112 -12.75 -17.55 2.03
CA ASP A 112 -11.59 -17.73 1.16
C ASP A 112 -11.23 -16.43 0.43
N PHE A 113 -12.23 -15.72 -0.08
CA PHE A 113 -12.05 -14.39 -0.68
C PHE A 113 -11.47 -13.38 0.31
N GLY A 114 -11.96 -13.37 1.55
CA GLY A 114 -11.47 -12.51 2.62
C GLY A 114 -9.99 -12.79 2.96
N ILE A 115 -9.63 -14.07 3.08
CA ILE A 115 -8.24 -14.51 3.37
C ILE A 115 -7.31 -14.05 2.25
N GLU A 116 -7.69 -14.25 0.99
CA GLU A 116 -6.85 -13.86 -0.14
C GLU A 116 -6.71 -12.33 -0.25
N SER A 117 -7.78 -11.59 0.03
CA SER A 117 -7.73 -10.13 0.10
C SER A 117 -6.77 -9.63 1.17
N ILE A 118 -6.78 -10.24 2.36
CA ILE A 118 -5.85 -9.92 3.45
C ILE A 118 -4.40 -10.15 3.01
N ARG A 119 -4.09 -11.32 2.43
CA ARG A 119 -2.73 -11.63 1.95
C ARG A 119 -2.23 -10.60 0.95
N ARG A 120 -3.09 -10.20 0.01
CA ARG A 120 -2.76 -9.16 -0.97
C ARG A 120 -2.44 -7.84 -0.30
N TRP A 121 -3.27 -7.38 0.63
CA TRP A 121 -3.04 -6.10 1.33
C TRP A 121 -1.81 -6.15 2.25
N GLU A 122 -1.54 -7.27 2.90
CA GLU A 122 -0.31 -7.47 3.68
C GLU A 122 0.94 -7.36 2.78
N CYS A 123 0.91 -7.93 1.56
CA CYS A 123 1.97 -7.74 0.58
C CYS A 123 2.10 -6.29 0.08
N GLU A 124 0.99 -5.57 -0.10
CA GLU A 124 1.01 -4.14 -0.44
C GLU A 124 1.65 -3.31 0.68
N ILE A 125 1.34 -3.60 1.95
CA ILE A 125 1.96 -2.95 3.12
C ILE A 125 3.48 -3.18 3.15
N GLU A 126 3.93 -4.42 2.92
CA GLU A 126 5.36 -4.76 2.91
C GLU A 126 6.13 -4.00 1.81
N LYS A 127 5.55 -3.94 0.60
CA LYS A 127 6.12 -3.18 -0.52
C LYS A 127 6.23 -1.70 -0.20
N SER A 128 5.16 -1.09 0.32
CA SER A 128 5.17 0.33 0.71
C SER A 128 6.18 0.61 1.82
N THR A 129 6.32 -0.31 2.79
CA THR A 129 7.30 -0.19 3.87
C THR A 129 8.73 -0.21 3.33
N THR A 130 9.02 -1.14 2.41
CA THR A 130 10.34 -1.22 1.74
C THR A 130 10.65 0.04 0.94
N GLN A 131 9.66 0.59 0.23
CA GLN A 131 9.81 1.84 -0.51
C GLN A 131 10.08 3.03 0.42
N ILE A 132 9.37 3.14 1.55
CA ILE A 132 9.63 4.17 2.56
C ILE A 132 11.08 4.07 3.05
N MET A 133 11.56 2.88 3.42
CA MET A 133 12.94 2.70 3.89
C MET A 133 13.97 3.14 2.84
N ALA A 134 13.73 2.83 1.56
CA ALA A 134 14.60 3.26 0.47
C ALA A 134 14.60 4.80 0.30
N LEU A 135 13.43 5.44 0.38
CA LEU A 135 13.30 6.90 0.29
C LEU A 135 13.94 7.60 1.50
N GLU A 136 13.78 7.06 2.70
CA GLU A 136 14.41 7.57 3.93
C GLU A 136 15.93 7.44 3.86
N SER A 137 16.46 6.33 3.33
CA SER A 137 17.90 6.17 3.09
C SER A 137 18.44 7.19 2.09
N GLN A 138 17.70 7.51 1.03
CA GLN A 138 18.08 8.57 0.08
C GLN A 138 18.10 9.97 0.71
N LEU A 139 17.28 10.21 1.73
CA LEU A 139 17.22 11.49 2.44
C LEU A 139 18.28 11.63 3.54
N ALA A 140 18.86 10.52 4.00
CA ALA A 140 19.89 10.49 5.02
C ALA A 140 21.31 10.68 4.47
N ASN A 141 21.49 10.53 3.15
CA ASN A 141 22.75 10.72 2.42
C ASN A 141 22.79 12.10 1.75
#